data_AF-A0AAW9PI65-F1
#
_entry.id   AF-A0AAW9PI65-F1
#
_cell.length_a   1.000
_cell.length_b   1.000
_cell.length_c   1.000
_cell.angle_alpha   90.00
_cell.angle_beta   90.00
_cell.angle_gamma   90.00
#
_symmetry.space_group_name_H-M   'P 1'
#
loop_
_entity.id
_entity.type
_entity.pdbx_description
1 polymer ?
#
loop_
_entity_poly.entity_id
_entity_poly.type
_entity_poly.pdbx_seq_one_letter_code
_entity_poly.pdbx_strand_id
1 'polypeptide(L)'
;MSFTVTKSIKCISSYPEYGAESEIATIDKLVTFSARQVISLDAKNNAQVVFDVSVEGASIAGVYYHSFAYSGTGSPIEEAESTLRESLNG
;
A
#
# COMPACT_ATOMS: atom_id res chain seq x y z
N MET A 1 -1.25 10.71 7.03
CA MET A 1 -0.69 9.99 8.19
C MET A 1 -0.12 8.68 7.65
N SER A 2 0.19 7.69 8.48
CA SER A 2 0.56 6.35 8.02
C SER A 2 -0.15 5.30 8.87
N PHE A 3 -0.58 4.21 8.25
CA PHE A 3 -1.20 3.09 8.95
C PHE A 3 -0.51 1.77 8.58
N THR A 4 -0.50 0.83 9.52
CA THR A 4 0.14 -0.47 9.35
C THR A 4 -0.91 -1.56 9.42
N VAL A 5 -0.87 -2.51 8.49
CA VAL A 5 -1.72 -3.70 8.47
C VAL A 5 -0.87 -4.96 8.41
N THR A 6 -1.29 -6.01 9.11
CA THR A 6 -0.70 -7.33 8.96
C THR A 6 -1.31 -8.02 7.76
N LYS A 7 -0.49 -8.43 6.79
CA LYS A 7 -0.93 -9.10 5.57
C LYS A 7 -0.09 -10.33 5.27
N SER A 8 -0.76 -11.40 4.87
CA SER A 8 -0.14 -12.59 4.32
C SER A 8 0.28 -12.28 2.88
N ILE A 9 1.58 -12.05 2.68
CA ILE A 9 2.15 -11.66 1.39
C ILE A 9 3.08 -12.76 0.87
N LYS A 10 3.20 -12.84 -0.45
CA LYS A 10 4.18 -13.72 -1.10
C LYS A 10 5.57 -13.14 -0.94
N CYS A 11 6.47 -13.92 -0.36
CA CYS A 11 7.87 -13.57 -0.20
C CYS A 11 8.72 -14.61 -0.92
N ILE A 12 9.79 -14.12 -1.54
CA ILE A 12 10.81 -14.96 -2.15
C ILE A 12 12.18 -14.45 -1.68
N SER A 13 13.04 -15.37 -1.29
CA SER A 13 14.43 -15.04 -0.95
C SER A 13 15.28 -15.19 -2.19
N SER A 14 16.03 -14.14 -2.54
CA SER A 14 16.94 -14.15 -3.68
C SER A 14 18.38 -14.35 -3.19
N TYR A 15 19.10 -15.28 -3.83
CA TYR A 15 20.51 -15.59 -3.60
C TYR A 15 21.33 -15.17 -4.84
N PRO A 16 21.57 -13.85 -5.01
CA PRO A 16 22.14 -13.31 -6.25
C PRO A 16 23.55 -13.83 -6.55
N GLU A 17 24.33 -14.19 -5.53
CA GLU A 17 25.67 -14.76 -5.69
C GLU A 17 25.68 -16.12 -6.41
N TYR A 18 24.55 -16.85 -6.39
CA TYR A 18 24.37 -18.14 -7.06
C TYR A 18 23.32 -18.09 -8.18
N GLY A 19 22.74 -16.92 -8.46
CA GLY A 19 21.64 -16.78 -9.43
C GLY A 19 20.41 -17.62 -9.08
N ALA A 20 20.16 -17.86 -7.80
CA ALA A 20 19.09 -18.74 -7.34
C ALA A 20 18.03 -17.98 -6.52
N GLU A 21 16.83 -18.56 -6.45
CA GLU A 21 15.72 -18.05 -5.67
C GLU A 21 15.09 -19.19 -4.86
N SER A 22 14.60 -18.88 -3.66
CA SER A 22 13.87 -19.83 -2.83
C SER A 22 12.46 -20.07 -3.38
N GLU A 23 11.78 -21.10 -2.89
CA GLU A 23 10.34 -21.24 -3.13
C GLU A 23 9.57 -20.03 -2.61
N ILE A 24 8.48 -19.66 -3.30
CA ILE A 24 7.58 -18.58 -2.88
C ILE A 24 6.81 -19.06 -1.65
N ALA A 25 7.08 -18.40 -0.52
CA ALA A 25 6.37 -18.65 0.73
C ALA A 25 5.37 -17.53 1.00
N THR A 26 4.20 -17.88 1.54
CA THR A 26 3.27 -16.89 2.10
C THR A 26 3.65 -16.66 3.55
N ILE A 27 3.99 -15.42 3.89
CA ILE A 27 4.36 -15.02 5.25
C ILE A 27 3.53 -13.82 5.68
N ASP A 28 3.15 -13.79 6.95
CA ASP A 28 2.51 -12.61 7.53
C ASP A 28 3.56 -11.54 7.84
N LYS A 29 3.37 -10.37 7.23
CA LYS A 29 4.24 -9.23 7.42
C LYS A 29 3.44 -7.97 7.69
N LEU A 30 4.01 -7.09 8.52
CA LEU A 30 3.50 -5.75 8.70
C LEU A 30 3.81 -4.93 7.43
N VAL A 31 2.75 -4.40 6.83
CA VAL A 31 2.82 -3.53 5.67
C VAL A 31 2.31 -2.16 6.09
N THR A 32 3.18 -1.17 6.02
CA THR A 32 2.88 0.23 6.37
C THR A 32 2.62 1.02 5.11
N PHE A 33 1.44 1.62 5.03
CA PHE A 33 1.01 2.51 3.96
C PHE A 33 1.07 3.94 4.48
N SER A 34 1.85 4.79 3.82
CA SER A 34 1.98 6.21 4.15
C SER A 34 1.44 7.03 3.00
N ALA A 35 0.34 7.74 3.22
CA ALA A 35 -0.25 8.56 2.18
C ALA A 35 0.67 9.73 1.85
N ARG A 36 1.07 9.84 0.58
CA ARG A 36 2.06 10.82 0.13
C ARG A 36 1.40 12.05 -0.49
N GLN A 37 0.53 11.84 -1.48
CA GLN A 37 -0.19 12.95 -2.14
C GLN A 37 -1.38 12.45 -2.97
N VAL A 38 -2.33 13.36 -3.23
CA VAL A 38 -3.38 13.16 -4.23
C VAL A 38 -2.77 13.33 -5.62
N ILE A 39 -2.91 12.30 -6.45
CA ILE A 39 -2.44 12.28 -7.84
C ILE A 39 -3.53 12.77 -8.80
N SER A 40 -4.78 12.49 -8.49
CA SER A 40 -5.91 12.89 -9.33
C SER A 40 -7.15 13.12 -8.49
N LEU A 41 -7.96 14.11 -8.87
CA LEU A 41 -9.30 14.34 -8.36
C LEU A 41 -10.15 14.85 -9.53
N ASP A 42 -11.07 14.00 -9.99
CA ASP A 42 -11.93 14.31 -11.14
C ASP A 42 -13.25 14.98 -10.71
N ALA A 43 -13.92 15.65 -11.65
CA ALA A 43 -15.22 16.30 -11.46
C ALA A 43 -16.33 15.34 -11.01
N LYS A 44 -16.15 14.02 -11.20
CA LYS A 44 -17.04 12.97 -10.66
C LYS A 44 -16.68 12.53 -9.23
N ASN A 45 -15.83 13.29 -8.54
CA ASN A 45 -15.24 12.93 -7.25
C ASN A 45 -14.46 11.61 -7.25
N ASN A 46 -13.88 11.20 -8.38
CA ASN A 46 -12.93 10.08 -8.35
C ASN A 46 -11.57 10.63 -7.92
N ALA A 47 -11.09 10.18 -6.78
CA ALA A 47 -9.78 10.55 -6.26
C ALA A 47 -8.81 9.39 -6.39
N GLN A 48 -7.55 9.73 -6.66
CA GLN A 48 -6.45 8.79 -6.63
C GLN A 48 -5.36 9.36 -5.73
N VAL A 49 -4.95 8.59 -4.73
CA VAL A 49 -3.88 8.93 -3.80
C VAL A 49 -2.77 7.92 -3.94
N VAL A 50 -1.54 8.41 -3.94
CA VAL A 50 -0.34 7.58 -3.93
C VAL A 50 0.14 7.39 -2.49
N PHE A 51 0.51 6.15 -2.18
CA PHE A 51 1.01 5.70 -0.90
C PHE A 51 2.43 5.17 -1.06
N ASP A 52 3.33 5.60 -0.19
CA ASP A 52 4.61 4.91 0.00
C ASP A 52 4.35 3.68 0.88
N VAL A 53 4.78 2.51 0.40
CA VAL A 53 4.54 1.22 1.05
C VAL A 53 5.83 0.64 1.58
N SER A 54 5.89 0.39 2.86
CA SER A 54 7.03 -0.26 3.51
C SER A 54 6.60 -1.61 4.07
N VAL A 55 7.31 -2.68 3.69
CA VAL A 55 7.08 -4.03 4.19
C VAL A 55 8.14 -4.34 5.23
N GLU A 56 7.74 -4.93 6.36
CA GLU A 56 8.68 -5.32 7.42
C GLU A 56 9.75 -6.30 6.90
N GLY A 57 11.00 -5.86 6.92
CA GLY A 57 12.15 -6.61 6.42
C GLY A 57 12.52 -6.30 4.97
N ALA A 58 11.73 -5.50 4.25
CA ALA A 58 12.10 -4.98 2.94
C ALA A 58 12.98 -3.72 3.09
N SER A 59 14.07 -3.66 2.31
CA SER A 59 14.95 -2.48 2.28
C SER A 59 14.48 -1.41 1.30
N ILE A 60 13.56 -1.75 0.40
CA ILE A 60 13.06 -0.85 -0.65
C ILE A 60 11.57 -0.61 -0.40
N ALA A 61 11.20 0.66 -0.26
CA ALA A 61 9.80 1.05 -0.21
C ALA A 61 9.17 0.98 -1.61
N GLY A 62 7.96 0.42 -1.69
CA GLY A 62 7.13 0.40 -2.87
C GLY A 62 6.24 1.64 -2.97
N VAL A 63 5.54 1.73 -4.09
CA VAL A 63 4.52 2.76 -4.33
C VAL A 63 3.20 2.06 -4.66
N TYR A 64 2.12 2.50 -4.02
CA TYR A 64 0.79 1.96 -4.23
C TYR A 64 -0.20 3.06 -4.56
N TYR A 65 -0.98 2.87 -5.61
CA TYR A 65 -1.99 3.82 -6.05
C TYR A 65 -3.36 3.31 -5.63
N HIS A 66 -4.04 4.07 -4.79
CA HIS A 66 -5.40 3.76 -4.36
C HIS A 66 -6.37 4.72 -5.02
N SER A 67 -7.32 4.17 -5.76
CA SER A 67 -8.38 4.95 -6.42
C SER A 67 -9.69 4.71 -5.68
N PHE A 68 -10.37 5.78 -5.28
CA PHE A 68 -11.59 5.72 -4.48
C PHE A 68 -12.54 6.85 -4.87
N ALA A 69 -13.82 6.70 -4.52
CA ALA A 69 -14.80 7.77 -4.66
C ALA A 69 -14.70 8.69 -3.45
N TYR A 70 -14.25 9.93 -3.69
CA TYR A 70 -14.14 10.96 -2.68
C TYR A 70 -15.52 11.51 -2.30
N SER A 71 -15.80 11.65 -1.02
CA SER A 71 -17.09 12.15 -0.50
C SER A 71 -17.27 13.65 -0.72
N GLY A 72 -16.22 14.36 -1.15
CA GLY A 72 -16.26 15.81 -1.39
C GLY A 72 -16.08 16.63 -0.10
N THR A 73 -15.93 15.97 1.05
CA THR A 73 -15.87 16.61 2.37
C THR A 73 -14.61 16.17 3.11
N GLY A 74 -13.84 17.12 3.65
CA GLY A 74 -12.64 16.84 4.42
C GLY A 74 -11.35 16.80 3.59
N SER A 75 -10.40 15.96 4.00
CA SER A 75 -9.14 15.76 3.27
C SER A 75 -9.22 14.46 2.46
N PRO A 76 -9.00 14.49 1.13
CA PRO A 76 -8.96 13.27 0.31
C PRO A 76 -7.85 12.30 0.75
N ILE A 77 -6.80 12.80 1.41
CA ILE A 77 -5.75 11.92 1.95
C ILE A 77 -6.28 11.08 3.12
N GLU A 78 -7.02 11.68 4.05
CA GLU A 78 -7.56 10.97 5.22
C GLU A 78 -8.61 9.94 4.79
N GLU A 79 -9.46 10.29 3.82
CA GLU A 79 -10.47 9.37 3.29
C GLU A 79 -9.84 8.23 2.48
N ALA A 80 -8.76 8.51 1.73
CA ALA A 80 -7.98 7.47 1.07
C ALA A 80 -7.38 6.48 2.09
N GLU A 81 -6.85 6.97 3.21
CA GLU A 81 -6.33 6.12 4.29
C GLU A 81 -7.42 5.21 4.87
N SER A 82 -8.62 5.75 5.16
CA SER A 82 -9.73 4.94 5.68
C SER A 82 -10.19 3.90 4.67
N THR A 83 -10.49 4.31 3.44
CA THR A 83 -11.00 3.42 2.40
C THR A 83 -10.01 2.33 2.04
N LEU A 84 -8.70 2.65 1.98
CA LEU A 84 -7.66 1.66 1.75
C LEU A 84 -7.55 0.68 2.93
N ARG A 85 -7.56 1.19 4.17
CA ARG A 85 -7.53 0.33 5.36
C ARG A 85 -8.73 -0.61 5.42
N GLU A 86 -9.92 -0.13 5.09
CA GLU A 86 -11.14 -0.95 5.03
C GLU A 86 -11.07 -1.98 3.91
N SER A 87 -10.61 -1.58 2.71
CA SER A 87 -10.40 -2.51 1.59
C SER A 87 -9.36 -3.58 1.90
N LEU A 88 -8.38 -3.28 2.75
CA LEU A 88 -7.38 -4.23 3.19
C LEU A 88 -7.87 -5.08 4.36
N ASN A 89 -8.79 -4.62 5.19
CA ASN A 89 -9.29 -5.41 6.33
C ASN A 89 -10.54 -6.26 6.00
N GLY A 90 -11.16 -6.05 4.84
CA GLY A 90 -12.31 -6.81 4.33
C GLY A 90 -11.96 -8.16 3.72
#